data_AF-T1B8F7-F1
#
_entry.id   AF-T1B8F7-F1
#
_cell.length_a   1.000
_cell.length_b   1.000
_cell.length_c   1.000
_cell.angle_alpha   90.00
_cell.angle_beta   90.00
_cell.angle_gamma   90.00
#
_symmetry.space_group_name_H-M   'P 1'
#
loop_
_entity.id
_entity.type
_entity.pdbx_description
1 polymer ?
#
loop_
_entity_poly.entity_id
_entity_poly.type
_entity_poly.pdbx_seq_one_letter_code
_entity_poly.pdbx_strand_id
1 'polypeptide(L)' 'MSSNAFGKLLTVTTFGESHGPAIGCVVDGCPPGLL' A
#
# COMPACT_ATOMS: atom_id res chain seq x y z
N MET A 1 -14.93 8.65 1.73
CA MET A 1 -14.20 7.64 2.51
C MET A 1 -13.57 6.66 1.52
N SER A 2 -12.26 6.77 1.29
CA SER A 2 -11.55 5.91 0.34
C SER A 2 -11.27 4.55 0.97
N SER A 3 -11.70 3.46 0.32
CA SER A 3 -11.21 2.11 0.62
C SER A 3 -9.82 1.95 -0.01
N ASN A 4 -8.80 2.51 0.65
CA ASN A 4 -7.43 2.52 0.16
C ASN A 4 -6.57 1.36 0.69
N ALA A 5 -7.12 0.50 1.56
CA ALA A 5 -6.46 -0.69 2.08
C ALA A 5 -7.10 -1.97 1.51
N PHE A 6 -6.27 -2.89 1.04
CA PHE A 6 -6.68 -4.20 0.53
C PHE A 6 -5.83 -5.32 1.14
N GLY A 7 -6.48 -6.42 1.53
CA GLY A 7 -5.81 -7.60 2.10
C GLY A 7 -5.82 -7.65 3.63
N LYS A 8 -5.63 -8.86 4.19
CA LYS A 8 -5.72 -9.15 5.64
C LYS A 8 -4.42 -9.69 6.27
N LEU A 9 -3.68 -10.53 5.55
CA LEU A 9 -2.39 -11.06 5.99
C LEU A 9 -1.22 -10.35 5.31
N LEU A 10 -1.36 -10.08 4.00
CA LEU A 10 -0.53 -9.15 3.25
C LEU A 10 -1.44 -7.97 2.89
N THR A 11 -1.20 -6.82 3.51
CA THR A 11 -2.07 -5.65 3.38
C THR A 11 -1.36 -4.57 2.58
N VAL A 12 -2.04 -4.07 1.55
CA VAL A 12 -1.56 -2.96 0.71
C VAL A 12 -2.41 -1.74 0.97
N THR A 13 -1.79 -0.65 1.38
CA THR A 13 -2.46 0.63 1.62
C THR A 13 -1.92 1.67 0.65
N THR A 14 -2.77 2.26 -0.18
CA THR A 14 -2.37 3.25 -1.20
C THR A 14 -2.62 4.68 -0.75
N PHE A 15 -1.83 5.61 -1.29
CA PHE A 15 -1.97 7.05 -1.06
C PHE A 15 -1.46 7.88 -2.25
N GLY A 16 -1.90 9.13 -2.31
CA GLY A 16 -1.52 10.08 -3.34
C GLY A 16 -2.49 10.14 -4.53
N GLU A 17 -2.38 11.23 -5.28
CA GLU A 17 -3.22 11.54 -6.44
C GLU A 17 -2.37 11.64 -7.70
N SER A 18 -2.96 11.40 -8.88
CA SER A 18 -2.23 11.35 -10.15
C SER A 18 -1.41 12.60 -10.49
N HIS A 19 -1.87 13.78 -10.06
CA HIS A 19 -1.21 15.07 -10.26
C HIS A 19 -0.66 15.65 -8.95
N GLY A 20 -0.60 14.83 -7.90
CA GLY A 20 -0.02 15.21 -6.62
C GLY A 20 1.51 15.18 -6.65
N PRO A 21 2.16 15.66 -5.57
CA PRO A 21 3.61 15.67 -5.46
C PRO A 21 4.22 14.26 -5.43
N ALA A 22 3.45 13.24 -5.00
CA ALA A 22 3.86 11.83 -5.01
C ALA A 22 2.64 10.89 -4.95
N ILE A 23 2.85 9.67 -5.42
CA ILE A 23 1.93 8.53 -5.30
C ILE A 23 2.72 7.38 -4.69
N GLY A 24 2.10 6.61 -3.80
CA GLY A 24 2.77 5.50 -3.17
C GLY A 24 1.83 4.50 -2.52
N CYS A 25 2.45 3.47 -1.93
CA CYS A 25 1.74 2.51 -1.10
C CYS A 25 2.64 2.00 0.01
N VAL A 26 2.01 1.48 1.06
CA VAL A 26 2.64 0.71 2.13
C VAL A 26 2.22 -0.74 1.96
N VAL A 27 3.19 -1.64 1.97
CA VAL A 27 2.96 -3.09 1.93
C VAL A 27 3.36 -3.66 3.30
N ASP A 28 2.39 -4.21 4.02
CA ASP A 28 2.57 -4.80 5.35
C ASP A 28 2.27 -6.32 5.32
N GLY A 29 2.91 -7.08 6.21
CA GLY A 29 2.79 -8.53 6.31
C GLY A 29 3.66 -9.30 5.31
N CYS A 30 4.64 -8.63 4.71
CA CYS A 30 5.59 -9.23 3.79
C CYS A 30 6.59 -10.12 4.56
N PRO A 31 6.68 -11.43 4.28
CA PRO A 31 7.60 -12.30 4.99
C PRO A 31 9.07 -11.89 4.71
N PRO A 32 9.95 -11.96 5.72
CA PRO A 32 11.37 -11.67 5.52
C PRO A 32 12.02 -12.71 4.60
N GLY A 33 13.02 -12.30 3.81
CA GLY A 33 13.75 -13.19 2.90
C GLY A 33 13.22 -13.23 1.47
N LEU A 34 12.34 -12.31 1.08
CA LEU A 34 12.09 -11.99 -0.33
C LEU A 34 13.35 -11.36 -0.93
N LEU A 35 14.19 -12.20 -1.54
CA LEU A 35 15.33 -11.86 -2.39
C LEU A 35 15.08 -12.39 -3.80
#